data_AF-A0A817SZE4-F1
#
_entry.id   AF-A0A817SZE4-F1
#
_cell.length_a   1.000
_cell.length_b   1.000
_cell.length_c   1.000
_cell.angle_alpha   90.00
_cell.angle_beta   90.00
_cell.angle_gamma   90.00
#
_symmetry.space_group_name_H-M   'P 1'
#
loop_
_entity.id
_entity.type
_entity.pdbx_description
1 polymer ?
#
loop_
_entity_poly.entity_id
_entity_poly.type
_entity_poly.pdbx_seq_one_letter_code
_entity_poly.pdbx_strand_id
1 'polypeptide(L)'
;LVHTSAYVRQIIDFIFQLIYYGYAYVSNSSVYFDTLNFKKQFLHDKLKLDRLHNITVLCEREEALATKKINNEAKKNKSDFLLWKKTEPGELSWPSTWGHGRPQCLSQCITIADLIFRKNLLFKYI
;
A
#
# COMPACT_ATOMS: atom_id res chain seq x y z
N LEU A 1 -12.15 15.15 10.27
CA LEU A 1 -10.82 15.02 9.64
C LEU A 1 -9.86 14.48 10.70
N VAL A 2 -9.83 13.16 10.87
CA VAL A 2 -8.95 12.52 11.86
C VAL A 2 -7.50 12.71 11.41
N HIS A 3 -6.62 13.05 12.35
CA HIS A 3 -5.19 13.33 12.17
C HIS A 3 -4.46 12.20 11.40
N THR A 4 -4.47 12.26 10.06
CA THR A 4 -3.79 11.31 9.18
C THR A 4 -2.29 11.22 9.45
N SER A 5 -1.69 12.26 10.03
CA SER A 5 -0.28 12.33 10.39
C SER A 5 0.14 11.41 11.54
N ALA A 6 -0.77 11.06 12.45
CA ALA A 6 -0.43 10.26 13.64
C ALA A 6 -0.02 8.81 13.31
N TYR A 7 -0.48 8.31 12.16
CA TYR A 7 -0.36 6.89 11.80
C TYR A 7 0.70 6.62 10.74
N VAL A 8 1.31 7.65 10.15
CA VAL A 8 2.24 7.48 9.03
C VAL A 8 3.45 6.62 9.41
N ARG A 9 3.98 6.77 10.62
CA ARG A 9 5.08 5.91 11.12
C ARG A 9 4.71 4.43 11.14
N GLN A 10 3.51 4.09 11.62
CA GLN A 10 3.04 2.71 11.72
C GLN A 10 2.80 2.10 10.34
N ILE A 11 2.32 2.90 9.37
CA ILE A 11 2.20 2.48 7.98
C ILE A 11 3.58 2.19 7.40
N ILE A 12 4.57 3.06 7.65
CA ILE A 12 5.94 2.84 7.17
C ILE A 12 6.45 1.51 7.71
N ASP A 13 6.33 1.26 9.02
CA ASP A 13 6.73 -0.01 9.65
C ASP A 13 6.00 -1.22 9.05
N PHE A 14 4.73 -1.05 8.71
CA PHE A 14 3.95 -2.09 8.05
C PHE A 14 4.43 -2.36 6.62
N ILE A 15 4.68 -1.31 5.84
CA ILE A 15 5.21 -1.43 4.48
C ILE A 15 6.59 -2.10 4.50
N PHE A 16 7.42 -1.79 5.50
CA PHE A 16 8.67 -2.54 5.71
C PHE A 16 8.44 -4.03 5.89
N GLN A 17 7.48 -4.42 6.75
CA GLN A 17 7.15 -5.83 6.94
C GLN A 17 6.68 -6.46 5.62
N LEU A 18 5.83 -5.78 4.84
CA LEU A 18 5.40 -6.28 3.54
C LEU A 18 6.57 -6.52 2.59
N ILE A 19 7.53 -5.60 2.52
CA ILE A 19 8.73 -5.78 1.70
C ILE A 19 9.56 -6.95 2.22
N TYR A 20 9.78 -7.02 3.53
CA TYR A 20 10.55 -8.08 4.18
C TYR A 20 9.98 -9.48 3.89
N TYR A 21 8.65 -9.63 3.91
CA TYR A 21 7.97 -10.89 3.58
C TYR A 21 7.71 -11.08 2.07
N GLY A 22 8.20 -10.18 1.21
CA GLY A 22 8.09 -10.27 -0.25
C GLY A 22 6.72 -9.93 -0.83
N TYR A 23 5.81 -9.34 -0.05
CA TYR A 23 4.49 -8.89 -0.53
C TYR A 23 4.51 -7.49 -1.17
N ALA A 24 5.61 -6.76 -1.03
CA ALA A 24 5.78 -5.44 -1.63
C ALA A 24 7.19 -5.26 -2.18
N TYR A 25 7.36 -4.29 -3.07
CA TYR A 25 8.65 -3.95 -3.66
C TYR A 25 8.81 -2.45 -3.89
N VAL A 26 10.06 -2.00 -3.89
CA VAL A 26 10.45 -0.62 -4.19
C VAL A 26 10.66 -0.47 -5.69
N SER A 27 10.17 0.63 -6.26
CA SER A 27 10.42 1.05 -7.64
C SER A 27 10.36 2.57 -7.71
N ASN A 28 11.40 3.21 -8.27
CA ASN A 28 11.50 4.68 -8.39
C ASN A 28 11.21 5.44 -7.08
N SER A 29 11.78 4.97 -5.96
CA SER A 29 11.55 5.54 -4.59
C SER A 29 10.09 5.50 -4.12
N SER A 30 9.24 4.74 -4.81
CA SER A 30 7.88 4.42 -4.42
C SER A 30 7.78 2.94 -4.03
N VAL A 31 6.75 2.56 -3.28
CA VAL A 31 6.53 1.16 -2.87
C VAL A 31 5.19 0.67 -3.39
N TYR A 32 5.19 -0.50 -3.99
CA TYR A 32 4.03 -1.14 -4.58
C TYR A 32 3.77 -2.49 -3.93
N PHE A 33 2.49 -2.87 -3.86
CA PHE A 33 2.08 -4.21 -3.44
C PHE A 33 2.16 -5.19 -4.62
N ASP A 34 2.78 -6.35 -4.41
CA ASP A 34 2.92 -7.40 -5.43
C ASP A 34 1.69 -8.33 -5.41
N THR A 35 0.72 -7.98 -6.23
CA THR A 35 -0.56 -8.71 -6.30
C THR A 35 -0.39 -10.13 -6.81
N LEU A 36 0.53 -10.36 -7.76
CA LEU A 36 0.75 -11.69 -8.30
C LEU A 36 1.47 -12.59 -7.30
N ASN A 37 2.48 -12.07 -6.60
CA ASN A 37 3.17 -12.85 -5.57
C ASN A 37 2.22 -13.23 -4.42
N PHE A 38 1.36 -12.30 -3.98
CA PHE A 38 0.34 -12.62 -2.99
C PHE A 38 -0.60 -13.73 -3.47
N LYS A 39 -1.13 -13.62 -4.70
CA LYS A 39 -2.03 -14.64 -5.27
C LYS A 39 -1.37 -16.02 -5.34
N LYS A 40 -0.08 -16.08 -5.70
CA LYS A 40 0.69 -17.33 -5.72
C LYS A 40 0.79 -17.97 -4.33
N GLN A 41 1.07 -17.18 -3.30
CA GLN A 41 1.20 -17.69 -1.93
C GLN A 41 -0.14 -18.11 -1.31
N PHE A 42 -1.25 -17.48 -1.70
CA PHE A 42 -2.59 -17.73 -1.15
C PHE A 42 -3.54 -18.37 -2.18
N LEU A 43 -3.01 -19.15 -3.12
CA LEU A 43 -3.77 -19.71 -4.25
C LEU A 43 -5.04 -20.46 -3.84
N HIS A 44 -5.02 -21.13 -2.69
CA HIS A 44 -6.12 -21.93 -2.17
C HIS A 44 -7.01 -21.21 -1.14
N ASP A 45 -6.70 -19.96 -0.77
CA ASP A 45 -7.47 -19.17 0.18
C ASP A 45 -8.39 -18.19 -0.56
N LYS A 46 -9.53 -18.72 -1.03
CA LYS A 46 -10.51 -17.95 -1.82
C LYS A 46 -10.96 -16.66 -1.11
N LEU A 47 -11.14 -16.72 0.21
CA LEU A 47 -11.55 -15.55 1.00
C LEU A 47 -10.48 -14.44 1.00
N LYS A 48 -9.19 -14.80 1.09
CA LYS A 48 -8.12 -13.81 0.96
C LYS A 48 -8.01 -13.24 -0.45
N LEU A 49 -8.21 -14.07 -1.47
CA LEU A 49 -8.17 -13.63 -2.87
C LEU A 49 -9.32 -12.66 -3.18
N ASP A 50 -10.53 -12.95 -2.71
CA ASP A 50 -11.70 -12.08 -2.87
C ASP A 50 -11.50 -10.74 -2.14
N ARG A 51 -10.94 -10.76 -0.93
CA ARG A 51 -10.58 -9.53 -0.20
C ARG A 51 -9.51 -8.72 -0.93
N LEU A 52 -8.45 -9.36 -1.43
CA LEU A 52 -7.42 -8.67 -2.23
C LEU A 52 -8.04 -8.02 -3.47
N HIS A 53 -8.96 -8.70 -4.15
CA HIS A 53 -9.64 -8.15 -5.32
C HIS A 53 -10.40 -6.86 -4.97
N ASN A 54 -11.20 -6.88 -3.90
CA ASN A 54 -11.92 -5.69 -3.45
C ASN A 54 -10.98 -4.52 -3.12
N ILE A 55 -9.87 -4.79 -2.42
CA ILE A 55 -8.88 -3.75 -2.11
C ILE A 55 -8.25 -3.18 -3.39
N THR A 56 -7.90 -4.06 -4.34
CA THR A 56 -7.28 -3.65 -5.62
C THR A 56 -8.20 -2.70 -6.39
N VAL A 57 -9.50 -3.02 -6.49
CA VAL A 57 -10.49 -2.16 -7.16
C VAL A 57 -10.60 -0.79 -6.49
N LEU A 58 -10.55 -0.74 -5.16
CA LEU A 58 -10.57 0.53 -4.42
C LEU A 58 -9.31 1.36 -4.67
N CYS A 59 -8.13 0.72 -4.64
CA CYS A 59 -6.87 1.39 -4.95
C CYS A 59 -6.86 1.95 -6.38
N GLU A 60 -7.26 1.15 -7.38
CA GLU A 60 -7.32 1.59 -8.78
C GLU A 60 -8.22 2.82 -8.97
N ARG A 61 -9.36 2.87 -8.27
CA ARG A 61 -10.26 4.03 -8.28
C ARG A 61 -9.60 5.27 -7.71
N GLU A 62 -8.91 5.14 -6.56
CA GLU A 62 -8.20 6.28 -5.96
C GLU A 62 -7.01 6.73 -6.81
N GLU A 63 -6.28 5.81 -7.41
CA GLU A 63 -5.19 6.12 -8.36
C GLU A 63 -5.73 6.89 -9.58
N ALA A 64 -6.91 6.54 -10.08
CA ALA A 64 -7.56 7.24 -11.19
C ALA A 64 -8.05 8.65 -10.81
N LEU A 65 -8.43 8.87 -9.55
CA LEU A 65 -8.84 10.18 -9.02
C LEU A 65 -7.64 11.07 -8.63
N ALA A 66 -6.43 10.52 -8.56
CA ALA A 66 -5.25 11.27 -8.18
C ALA A 66 -4.90 12.33 -9.24
N THR A 67 -4.84 13.58 -8.82
CA THR A 67 -4.53 14.74 -9.69
C THR A 67 -3.18 14.62 -10.40
N LYS A 68 -2.22 13.91 -9.80
CA LYS A 68 -0.95 13.53 -10.43
C LYS A 68 -0.95 12.05 -10.79
N LYS A 69 -0.88 11.77 -12.10
CA LYS A 69 -0.76 10.40 -12.65
C LYS A 69 0.35 9.64 -11.94
N ILE A 70 0.03 8.42 -11.52
CA ILE A 70 1.03 7.45 -11.08
C ILE A 70 1.65 6.86 -12.34
N ASN A 71 2.98 6.84 -12.41
CA ASN A 71 3.67 6.24 -13.55
C ASN A 71 3.46 4.72 -13.52
N ASN A 72 2.71 4.19 -14.50
CA ASN A 72 2.44 2.76 -14.62
C ASN A 72 3.68 1.96 -15.04
N GLU A 73 4.70 2.59 -15.65
CA GLU A 73 5.95 1.94 -16.02
C GLU A 73 6.78 1.51 -14.80
N ALA A 74 6.48 2.06 -13.62
CA ALA A 74 7.14 1.68 -12.38
C ALA A 74 6.59 0.37 -11.77
N LYS A 75 5.42 -0.11 -12.24
CA LYS A 75 4.77 -1.32 -11.74
C LYS A 75 5.32 -2.56 -12.46
N LYS A 76 5.60 -3.63 -11.71
CA LYS A 76 5.90 -4.95 -12.27
C LYS A 76 4.69 -5.56 -12.97
N ASN A 77 3.51 -5.38 -12.38
CA ASN A 77 2.26 -5.89 -12.93
C ASN A 77 1.18 -4.81 -12.96
N LYS A 78 0.27 -4.90 -13.93
CA LYS A 78 -0.85 -3.94 -14.08
C LYS A 78 -1.75 -3.86 -12.84
N SER A 79 -1.94 -4.98 -12.14
CA SER A 79 -2.78 -5.05 -10.93
C SER A 79 -2.06 -4.59 -9.66
N ASP A 80 -0.76 -4.32 -9.70
CA ASP A 80 -0.05 -3.81 -8.54
C ASP A 80 -0.51 -2.40 -8.22
N PHE A 81 -0.61 -2.08 -6.94
CA PHE A 81 -1.08 -0.79 -6.46
C PHE A 81 -0.09 -0.15 -5.51
N LEU A 82 -0.12 1.17 -5.47
CA LEU A 82 0.82 1.98 -4.70
C LEU A 82 0.50 1.92 -3.19
N LEU A 83 1.51 1.62 -2.38
CA LEU A 83 1.45 1.72 -0.92
C LEU A 83 2.08 3.04 -0.44
N TRP A 84 3.24 3.36 -1.00
CA TRP A 84 4.01 4.57 -0.70
C TRP A 84 4.35 5.34 -1.97
N LYS A 85 3.93 6.59 -2.04
CA LYS A 85 4.20 7.49 -3.17
C LYS A 85 5.39 8.38 -2.86
N LYS A 86 6.43 8.36 -3.70
CA LYS A 86 7.45 9.41 -3.72
C LYS A 86 6.79 10.76 -4.00
N THR A 87 7.13 11.78 -3.22
CA THR A 87 6.59 13.13 -3.40
C THR A 87 7.65 14.06 -3.98
N GLU A 88 7.20 15.06 -4.74
CA GLU A 88 8.06 16.13 -5.22
C GLU A 88 8.40 17.12 -4.08
N PRO A 89 9.52 17.87 -4.18
CA PRO A 89 9.84 18.92 -3.24
C PRO A 89 8.69 19.94 -3.11
N GLY A 90 8.38 20.33 -1.87
CA GLY A 90 7.29 21.27 -1.58
C GLY A 90 5.92 20.63 -1.34
N GLU A 91 5.76 19.32 -1.56
CA GLU A 91 4.56 18.59 -1.13
C GLU A 91 4.67 18.08 0.32
N LEU A 92 3.52 17.90 0.97
CA LEU A 92 3.45 17.26 2.28
C LEU A 92 3.99 15.82 2.19
N SER A 93 5.06 15.56 2.92
CA SER A 93 5.77 14.29 2.89
C SER A 93 6.35 13.93 4.25
N TRP A 94 6.63 12.65 4.44
CA TRP A 94 7.26 12.08 5.62
C TRP A 94 8.53 11.34 5.20
N PRO A 95 9.55 11.30 6.06
CA PRO A 95 10.77 10.54 5.80
C PRO A 95 10.50 9.03 5.90
N SER A 96 11.13 8.25 5.02
CA SER A 96 11.17 6.79 5.05
C SER A 96 12.51 6.31 4.47
N THR A 97 12.84 5.02 4.59
CA THR A 97 14.04 4.48 3.92
C THR A 97 13.97 4.50 2.40
N TRP A 98 12.77 4.66 1.82
CA TRP A 98 12.59 4.77 0.38
C TRP A 98 12.65 6.23 -0.11
N GLY A 99 12.95 7.16 0.80
CA GLY A 99 12.94 8.60 0.55
C GLY A 99 11.68 9.29 1.08
N HIS A 100 11.60 10.60 0.82
CA HIS A 100 10.44 11.39 1.21
C HIS A 100 9.23 11.02 0.36
N GLY A 101 8.10 10.79 1.02
CA GLY A 101 6.88 10.39 0.35
C GLY A 101 5.67 10.43 1.26
N ARG A 102 4.58 9.82 0.81
CA ARG A 102 3.36 9.70 1.58
C ARG A 102 2.65 8.39 1.28
N PRO A 103 1.84 7.86 2.22
CA PRO A 103 0.94 6.76 1.93
C PRO A 103 -0.02 7.16 0.81
N GLN A 104 -0.30 6.26 -0.13
CA GLN A 104 -1.28 6.53 -1.18
C GLN A 104 -2.69 6.60 -0.58
N CYS A 105 -3.07 5.60 0.22
CA CYS A 105 -4.24 5.69 1.08
C CYS A 105 -4.12 4.83 2.34
N LEU A 106 -4.47 5.44 3.47
CA LEU A 106 -4.25 4.92 4.81
C LEU A 106 -5.10 3.68 5.10
N SER A 107 -6.38 3.71 4.74
CA SER A 107 -7.34 2.62 5.05
C SER A 107 -7.03 1.34 4.28
N GLN A 108 -6.58 1.43 3.02
CA GLN A 108 -6.19 0.29 2.21
C GLN A 108 -4.89 -0.31 2.72
N CYS A 109 -3.91 0.52 3.11
CA CYS A 109 -2.69 0.02 3.77
C CYS A 109 -3.02 -0.76 5.04
N ILE A 110 -3.94 -0.26 5.87
CA ILE A 110 -4.39 -0.96 7.08
C ILE A 110 -5.13 -2.26 6.73
N THR A 111 -6.00 -2.26 5.72
CA THR A 111 -6.74 -3.46 5.30
C THR A 111 -5.81 -4.56 4.79
N ILE A 112 -4.76 -4.20 4.02
CA ILE A 112 -3.75 -5.17 3.58
C ILE A 112 -2.97 -5.72 4.78
N ALA A 113 -2.71 -4.88 5.79
CA ALA A 113 -2.04 -5.29 7.01
C ALA A 113 -2.83 -6.32 7.80
N ASP A 114 -4.13 -6.08 7.97
CA ASP A 114 -5.05 -7.02 8.60
C ASP A 114 -5.13 -8.32 7.79
N LEU A 115 -5.26 -8.23 6.47
CA LEU A 115 -5.36 -9.37 5.56
C LEU A 115 -4.15 -10.33 5.66
N ILE A 116 -2.94 -9.77 5.80
CA ILE A 116 -1.68 -10.53 5.81
C ILE A 116 -1.31 -10.97 7.22
N PHE A 117 -1.26 -10.04 8.16
CA PHE A 117 -0.70 -10.29 9.49
C PHE A 117 -1.75 -10.72 10.51
N ARG A 118 -3.04 -10.75 10.16
CA ARG A 118 -4.18 -10.96 11.08
C ARG A 118 -4.06 -10.07 12.33
N LYS A 119 -3.42 -8.91 12.19
CA LYS A 119 -3.36 -7.92 13.26
C LYS A 119 -4.65 -7.13 13.16
N ASN A 120 -5.45 -7.19 14.21
CA ASN A 120 -6.68 -6.41 14.38
C ASN A 120 -6.36 -4.90 14.51
N LEU A 121 -5.74 -4.34 13.48
CA LEU A 121 -5.35 -2.94 13.42
C LEU A 121 -6.63 -2.10 13.25
N LEU A 122 -7.61 -2.58 12.47
CA LEU A 122 -8.89 -1.89 12.28
C LEU A 122 -9.60 -1.52 13.59
N PHE A 123 -9.58 -2.37 14.62
CA PHE A 123 -10.25 -2.06 15.91
C PHE A 123 -9.39 -1.27 16.91
N LYS A 124 -8.09 -1.14 16.69
CA LYS A 124 -7.24 -0.26 17.52
C LYS A 124 -7.29 1.21 17.07
N TYR A 125 -7.82 1.48 15.87
CA TYR A 125 -7.63 2.76 15.19
C TYR A 125 -8.92 3.36 14.58
N ILE A 126 -10.10 2.82 14.95
CA ILE A 126 -11.43 3.44 14.78
C ILE A 126 -11.92 3.85 16.18
#